data_AF-A0A2N6VI18-F1
#
_entry.id   AF-A0A2N6VI18-F1
#
_cell.length_a   1.000
_cell.length_b   1.000
_cell.length_c   1.000
_cell.angle_alpha   90.00
_cell.angle_beta   90.00
_cell.angle_gamma   90.00
#
_symmetry.space_group_name_H-M   'P 1'
#
loop_
_entity.id
_entity.type
_entity.pdbx_description
1 polymer ?
#
loop_
_entity_poly.entity_id
_entity_poly.type
_entity_poly.pdbx_seq_one_letter_code
_entity_poly.pdbx_strand_id
1 'polypeptide(L)'
;MERTVGMLDRFERGIERVVNGAFAKAFRSQVEPVELAGALRKEADARAAVVSRGRTLTANSYTVELSSTDFERLTPIFDELKTDLR
;
A
#
# COMPACT_ATOMS: atom_id res chain seq x y z
N MET A 1 2.63 22.15 8.62
CA MET A 1 2.43 20.70 8.79
C MET A 1 1.59 20.25 7.61
N GLU A 2 2.23 20.04 6.46
CA GLU A 2 1.52 19.74 5.21
C GLU A 2 1.35 18.23 5.13
N ARG A 3 0.09 17.80 5.20
CA ARG A 3 -0.30 16.41 5.25
C ARG A 3 -0.24 15.82 3.84
N THR A 4 0.68 14.91 3.57
CA THR A 4 0.71 14.02 2.39
C THR A 4 -0.47 13.01 2.37
N VAL A 5 -1.53 13.27 3.12
CA VAL A 5 -2.68 12.42 3.53
C VAL A 5 -3.74 12.34 2.41
N GLY A 6 -3.30 11.99 1.20
CA GLY A 6 -4.20 11.95 0.04
C GLY A 6 -4.49 10.53 -0.40
N MET A 7 -3.48 9.89 -0.98
CA MET A 7 -3.60 8.61 -1.68
C MET A 7 -3.22 7.44 -0.79
N LEU A 8 -2.18 7.59 0.03
CA LEU A 8 -1.74 6.54 0.94
C LEU A 8 -2.80 6.26 2.01
N ASP A 9 -3.38 7.29 2.61
CA ASP A 9 -4.49 7.12 3.55
C ASP A 9 -5.74 6.50 2.91
N ARG A 10 -5.98 6.72 1.61
CA ARG A 10 -7.06 6.01 0.89
C ARG A 10 -6.71 4.53 0.71
N PHE A 11 -5.45 4.23 0.43
CA PHE A 11 -4.95 2.86 0.29
C PHE A 11 -5.01 2.11 1.64
N GLU A 12 -4.60 2.75 2.73
CA GLU A 12 -4.69 2.22 4.09
C GLU A 12 -6.15 1.92 4.46
N ARG A 13 -7.09 2.83 4.17
CA ARG A 13 -8.53 2.57 4.36
C ARG A 13 -9.09 1.48 3.47
N GLY A 14 -8.58 1.32 2.26
CA GLY A 14 -8.96 0.23 1.36
C GLY A 14 -8.50 -1.12 1.91
N ILE A 15 -7.26 -1.19 2.43
CA ILE A 15 -6.73 -2.37 3.10
C ILE A 15 -7.57 -2.70 4.33
N GLU A 16 -7.84 -1.73 5.21
CA GLU A 16 -8.68 -1.91 6.39
C GLU A 16 -10.05 -2.50 6.06
N ARG A 17 -10.64 -2.13 4.92
CA ARG A 17 -11.93 -2.68 4.49
C ARG A 17 -11.84 -4.12 4.04
N VAL A 18 -10.77 -4.47 3.31
CA VAL A 18 -10.52 -5.83 2.84
C VAL A 18 -10.16 -6.77 4.00
N VAL A 19 -9.32 -6.35 4.96
CA VAL A 19 -8.94 -7.19 6.12
C VAL A 19 -10.09 -7.41 7.11
N ASN A 20 -11.08 -6.51 7.18
CA ASN A 20 -12.27 -6.73 8.01
C ASN A 20 -13.21 -7.80 7.44
N GLY A 21 -13.11 -8.15 6.15
CA GLY A 21 -13.98 -9.12 5.49
C GLY A 21 -13.54 -10.58 5.59
N ALA A 22 -12.24 -10.84 5.73
CA ALA A 22 -11.68 -12.19 5.87
C ALA A 22 -10.27 -12.10 6.45
N PHE A 23 -9.84 -13.08 7.26
CA PHE A 23 -8.44 -13.39 7.60
C PHE A 23 -7.90 -13.15 9.03
N ALA A 24 -8.71 -13.36 10.06
CA ALA A 24 -8.18 -13.42 11.43
C ALA A 24 -7.48 -14.75 11.83
N LYS A 25 -7.18 -15.71 10.92
CA LYS A 25 -6.76 -17.06 11.39
C LYS A 25 -5.78 -17.92 10.57
N ALA A 26 -5.21 -17.49 9.45
CA ALA A 26 -4.48 -18.43 8.56
C ALA A 26 -2.98 -18.20 8.30
N PHE A 27 -2.30 -17.18 8.87
CA PHE A 27 -1.06 -16.70 8.24
C PHE A 27 0.14 -16.59 9.18
N ARG A 28 1.13 -17.46 8.99
CA ARG A 28 2.47 -17.31 9.56
C ARG A 28 3.59 -17.32 8.52
N SER A 29 3.27 -17.41 7.23
CA SER A 29 4.28 -17.59 6.18
C SER A 29 3.92 -16.97 4.83
N GLN A 30 2.92 -16.09 4.77
CA GLN A 30 2.48 -15.44 3.54
C GLN A 30 2.59 -13.93 3.71
N VAL A 31 2.75 -13.21 2.60
CA VAL A 31 2.89 -11.74 2.61
C VAL A 31 1.56 -11.10 2.98
N GLU A 32 1.51 -10.31 4.05
CA GLU A 32 0.27 -9.64 4.42
C GLU A 32 0.06 -8.32 3.64
N PRO A 33 -1.17 -7.97 3.23
CA PRO A 33 -1.43 -6.69 2.56
C PRO A 33 -0.93 -5.47 3.35
N VAL A 34 -1.05 -5.52 4.68
CA VAL A 34 -0.56 -4.44 5.56
C VAL A 34 0.96 -4.32 5.55
N GLU A 35 1.69 -5.42 5.35
CA GLU A 35 3.16 -5.39 5.21
C GLU A 35 3.56 -4.67 3.92
N LEU A 36 2.80 -4.87 2.84
CA LEU A 36 3.00 -4.15 1.57
C LEU A 36 2.74 -2.65 1.72
N ALA A 37 1.68 -2.26 2.43
CA ALA A 37 1.40 -0.87 2.74
C ALA A 37 2.55 -0.21 3.50
N GLY A 38 3.02 -0.89 4.56
CA GLY A 38 4.16 -0.43 5.35
C GLY A 38 5.44 -0.32 4.53
N ALA A 39 5.73 -1.30 3.67
CA ALA A 39 6.88 -1.29 2.79
C ALA A 39 6.83 -0.15 1.77
N LEU A 40 5.68 0.05 1.11
CA LEU A 40 5.47 1.15 0.16
C LEU A 40 5.62 2.52 0.82
N ARG A 41 5.05 2.70 2.03
CA ARG A 41 5.22 3.94 2.80
C ARG A 41 6.67 4.21 3.14
N LYS A 42 7.37 3.19 3.65
CA LYS A 42 8.79 3.28 3.98
C LYS A 42 9.62 3.68 2.76
N GLU A 43 9.32 3.10 1.59
CA GLU A 43 10.01 3.43 0.35
C GLU A 43 9.67 4.84 -0.17
N ALA A 44 8.42 5.27 -0.03
CA ALA A 44 7.99 6.62 -0.37
C ALA A 44 8.67 7.69 0.49
N ASP A 45 8.78 7.43 1.80
CA ASP A 45 9.48 8.30 2.74
C ASP A 45 10.98 8.31 2.46
N ALA A 46 11.58 7.15 2.14
CA ALA A 46 13.01 7.04 1.82
C ALA A 46 13.40 7.78 0.53
N ARG A 47 12.50 7.81 -0.47
CA ARG A 47 12.70 8.53 -1.75
C ARG A 47 12.13 9.95 -1.76
N ALA A 48 11.65 10.44 -0.62
CA ALA A 48 11.08 11.77 -0.53
C ALA A 48 12.16 12.85 -0.72
N ALA A 49 11.95 13.76 -1.67
CA ALA A 49 12.82 14.89 -1.96
C ALA A 49 12.08 16.21 -1.71
N VAL A 50 12.65 17.06 -0.85
CA VAL A 50 12.13 18.42 -0.61
C VAL A 50 12.54 19.32 -1.77
N VAL A 51 11.57 19.77 -2.56
CA VAL A 51 11.82 20.64 -3.72
C VAL A 51 11.60 22.12 -3.43
N SER A 52 10.74 22.44 -2.44
CA SER A 52 10.60 23.79 -1.89
C SER A 52 9.87 23.73 -0.55
N ARG A 53 9.72 24.88 0.13
CA ARG A 53 9.01 24.95 1.42
C ARG A 53 7.57 24.47 1.25
N GLY A 54 7.21 23.40 1.98
CA GLY A 54 5.89 22.76 1.90
C GLY A 54 5.76 21.73 0.78
N ARG A 55 6.69 21.68 -0.18
CA ARG A 55 6.59 20.78 -1.34
C ARG A 55 7.64 19.67 -1.26
N THR A 56 7.16 18.46 -1.04
CA THR A 56 7.93 17.23 -1.10
C THR A 56 7.43 16.39 -2.28
N LEU A 57 8.38 15.90 -3.09
CA LEU A 57 8.09 14.93 -4.15
C LEU A 57 8.51 13.54 -3.69
N THR A 58 7.79 12.53 -4.14
CA THR A 58 8.18 11.12 -4.01
C THR A 58 7.80 10.40 -5.31
N ALA A 59 8.13 9.12 -5.42
CA ALA A 59 7.78 8.34 -6.60
C ALA A 59 6.25 8.24 -6.76
N ASN A 60 5.79 8.33 -8.00
CA ASN A 60 4.37 8.22 -8.36
C ASN A 60 3.98 6.80 -8.79
N SER A 61 4.95 5.89 -8.95
CA SER A 61 4.75 4.51 -9.38
C SER A 61 5.70 3.59 -8.65
N TYR A 62 5.18 2.44 -8.22
CA TYR A 62 5.93 1.40 -7.54
C TYR A 62 5.61 0.06 -8.19
N THR A 63 6.65 -0.76 -8.40
CA THR A 63 6.52 -2.15 -8.80
C THR A 63 6.81 -3.01 -7.59
N VAL A 64 5.88 -3.91 -7.24
CA VAL A 64 6.04 -4.88 -6.16
C VAL A 64 6.19 -6.25 -6.79
N GLU A 65 7.28 -6.94 -6.47
CA GLU A 65 7.54 -8.31 -6.90
C GLU A 65 7.20 -9.28 -5.77
N LEU A 66 6.49 -10.35 -6.11
CA LEU A 66 6.00 -11.36 -5.17
C LEU A 66 6.30 -12.76 -5.70
N SER A 67 6.28 -13.75 -4.80
CA SER A 67 6.21 -15.15 -5.22
C SER A 67 4.92 -15.38 -6.03
N SER A 68 4.90 -16.36 -6.94
CA SER A 68 3.70 -16.64 -7.74
C SER A 68 2.48 -16.94 -6.86
N THR A 69 2.68 -17.66 -5.75
CA THR A 69 1.62 -18.01 -4.80
C THR A 69 1.05 -16.78 -4.08
N ASP A 70 1.90 -15.85 -3.64
CA ASP A 70 1.43 -14.61 -3.02
C ASP A 70 0.76 -13.69 -4.04
N PHE A 71 1.30 -13.63 -5.26
CA PHE A 71 0.73 -12.84 -6.35
C PHE A 71 -0.69 -13.28 -6.69
N GLU A 72 -0.92 -14.59 -6.92
CA GLU A 72 -2.24 -15.13 -7.22
C GLU A 72 -3.24 -14.86 -6.10
N ARG A 73 -2.82 -15.03 -4.84
CA ARG A 73 -3.67 -14.79 -3.66
C ARG A 73 -4.03 -13.32 -3.47
N LEU A 74 -3.09 -12.40 -3.71
CA LEU A 74 -3.27 -10.97 -3.46
C LEU A 74 -3.88 -10.22 -4.65
N THR A 75 -3.86 -10.79 -5.87
CA THR A 75 -4.43 -10.17 -7.08
C THR A 75 -5.87 -9.68 -6.89
N PRO A 76 -6.82 -10.49 -6.36
CA PRO A 76 -8.20 -10.04 -6.16
C PRO A 76 -8.31 -8.82 -5.23
N ILE A 77 -7.49 -8.78 -4.17
CA ILE A 77 -7.43 -7.68 -3.20
C ILE A 77 -6.92 -6.40 -3.89
N PHE A 78 -5.88 -6.51 -4.71
CA PHE A 78 -5.33 -5.37 -5.43
C PHE A 78 -6.29 -4.77 -6.44
N ASP A 79 -7.10 -5.59 -7.11
CA ASP A 79 -8.05 -5.08 -8.09
C ASP A 79 -9.22 -4.34 -7.43
N GLU A 80 -9.65 -4.79 -6.26
CA GLU A 80 -10.59 -4.04 -5.40
C GLU A 80 -9.98 -2.70 -4.96
N LEU A 81 -8.75 -2.72 -4.42
CA LEU A 81 -8.01 -1.52 -4.03
C LEU A 81 -7.81 -0.52 -5.18
N LYS A 82 -7.44 -0.99 -6.38
CA LYS A 82 -7.27 -0.12 -7.56
C LYS A 82 -8.57 0.58 -7.95
N THR A 83 -9.71 -0.07 -7.74
CA THR A 83 -11.03 0.51 -8.02
C THR A 83 -11.35 1.63 -7.03
N ASP A 84 -11.03 1.41 -5.75
CA ASP A 84 -11.19 2.38 -4.67
C ASP A 84 -10.30 3.63 -4.78
N LEU A 85 -9.15 3.50 -5.46
CA LEU A 85 -8.11 4.54 -5.52
C LEU A 85 -8.19 5.43 -6.75
N ARG A 86 -9.15 5.17 -7.66
CA ARG A 86 -9.42 5.99 -8.83
C ARG A 86 -10.00 7.36 -8.49
#